data_AF-A0A7J5AA26-F1
#
_entry.id   AF-A0A7J5AA26-F1
#
_cell.length_a   1.000
_cell.length_b   1.000
_cell.length_c   1.000
_cell.angle_alpha   90.00
_cell.angle_beta   90.00
_cell.angle_gamma   90.00
#
_symmetry.space_group_name_H-M   'P 1'
#
loop_
_entity.id
_entity.type
_entity.pdbx_description
1 polymer ?
#
loop_
_entity_poly.entity_id
_entity_poly.type
_entity_poly.pdbx_seq_one_letter_code
_entity_poly.pdbx_strand_id
1 'polypeptide(L)'
;MNKIFVFFLLFSVPFVNAQELNCVVKVNFDQVTRTNNQIFGTLEKALSDFINKTNWTGKEYKPYERINCSMVINVTSYDVDKFTSTLQVQSSRAVYNSTYSSPVFNYNDKDFSFTYTEFQNLIFNPANFDSNLLSVIAYYCYMIIGIDADTFALNGGTSSFETAQEITSVAQNGGYKGWSQGDSNQNRFHLLNDIMSNTFSVFREAMFQYHLSGLDTMNADIKGAKSKIKSAIESFSKINSIRPNAFLSRIFFDAKSDEIVSIFSGGPNIPIDDLVTNLNRVSPLNAAKWSEIR
;
A
#
# COMPACT_ATOMS: atom_id res chain seq x y z
N MET A 1 -34.66 -34.38 -2.58
CA MET A 1 -33.28 -34.04 -2.16
C MET A 1 -32.48 -33.22 -3.17
N ASN A 2 -32.85 -33.18 -4.47
CA ASN A 2 -32.04 -32.46 -5.48
C ASN A 2 -32.28 -30.94 -5.56
N LYS A 3 -33.25 -30.38 -4.81
CA LYS A 3 -33.51 -28.92 -4.78
C LYS A 3 -32.68 -28.17 -3.72
N ILE A 4 -32.14 -28.88 -2.72
CA ILE A 4 -31.28 -28.28 -1.68
C ILE A 4 -29.85 -28.10 -2.19
N PHE A 5 -29.39 -28.99 -3.08
CA PHE A 5 -28.05 -28.89 -3.69
C PHE A 5 -27.90 -27.70 -4.64
N VAL A 6 -28.98 -27.27 -5.30
CA VAL A 6 -28.97 -26.11 -6.21
C VAL A 6 -28.95 -24.78 -5.44
N PHE A 7 -29.48 -24.75 -4.21
CA PHE A 7 -29.45 -23.55 -3.37
C PHE A 7 -28.06 -23.29 -2.76
N PHE A 8 -27.26 -24.35 -2.53
CA PHE A 8 -25.89 -24.22 -2.04
C PHE A 8 -24.86 -23.82 -3.12
N LEU A 9 -25.20 -24.01 -4.40
CA LEU A 9 -24.33 -23.62 -5.54
C LEU A 9 -24.42 -22.12 -5.88
N LEU A 10 -25.43 -21.41 -5.35
CA LEU A 10 -25.63 -19.97 -5.59
C LEU A 10 -24.90 -19.07 -4.58
N PHE A 11 -24.21 -19.63 -3.58
CA PHE A 11 -23.46 -18.88 -2.56
C PHE A 11 -21.93 -19.00 -2.68
N SER A 12 -21.42 -19.69 -3.70
CA SER A 12 -19.97 -19.80 -3.94
C SER A 12 -19.54 -18.89 -5.09
N VAL A 13 -19.62 -17.58 -4.89
CA VAL A 13 -18.77 -16.64 -5.64
C VAL A 13 -17.72 -16.15 -4.65
N PRO A 14 -16.44 -16.55 -4.78
CA PRO A 14 -15.40 -15.85 -4.05
C PRO A 14 -15.32 -14.43 -4.62
N PHE A 15 -15.85 -13.47 -3.87
CA PHE A 15 -15.60 -12.04 -4.09
C PHE A 15 -14.15 -11.73 -3.74
N VAL A 16 -13.24 -12.06 -4.66
CA VAL A 16 -11.88 -11.51 -4.62
C VAL A 16 -11.92 -10.21 -5.43
N ASN A 17 -12.18 -9.10 -4.75
CA ASN A 17 -12.10 -7.77 -5.34
C ASN A 17 -10.63 -7.34 -5.39
N ALA A 18 -9.84 -7.94 -6.28
CA ALA A 18 -8.46 -7.53 -6.50
C ALA A 18 -8.42 -6.68 -7.76
N GLN A 19 -8.40 -5.36 -7.60
CA GLN A 19 -8.45 -4.40 -8.71
C GLN A 19 -7.13 -4.33 -9.49
N GLU A 20 -7.19 -3.86 -10.73
CA GLU A 20 -5.99 -3.52 -11.53
C GLU A 20 -5.53 -2.08 -11.24
N LEU A 21 -4.33 -1.74 -11.69
CA LEU A 21 -3.70 -0.48 -11.33
C LEU A 21 -3.92 0.62 -12.38
N ASN A 22 -4.08 1.85 -11.89
CA ASN A 22 -3.92 3.09 -12.63
C ASN A 22 -2.77 3.88 -11.97
N CYS A 23 -1.54 3.53 -12.38
CA CYS A 23 -0.30 4.03 -11.79
C CYS A 23 0.31 5.16 -12.61
N VAL A 24 0.60 6.28 -11.96
CA VAL A 24 1.45 7.34 -12.51
C VAL A 24 2.89 7.07 -12.10
N VAL A 25 3.77 6.83 -13.09
CA VAL A 25 5.20 6.64 -12.84
C VAL A 25 5.94 7.94 -13.14
N LYS A 26 6.87 8.31 -12.26
CA LYS A 26 7.78 9.44 -12.46
C LYS A 26 9.22 9.05 -12.13
N VAL A 27 10.16 9.43 -12.99
CA VAL A 27 11.59 9.29 -12.73
C VAL A 27 12.20 10.67 -12.54
N ASN A 28 12.46 11.05 -11.28
CA ASN A 28 13.22 12.24 -10.95
C ASN A 28 14.72 11.92 -11.00
N PHE A 29 15.47 12.72 -11.78
CA PHE A 29 16.92 12.62 -11.93
C PHE A 29 17.61 13.98 -11.74
N ASP A 30 16.99 14.92 -11.02
CA ASP A 30 17.49 16.28 -10.81
C ASP A 30 18.87 16.30 -10.13
N GLN A 31 19.19 15.25 -9.36
CA GLN A 31 20.48 15.08 -8.68
C GLN A 31 21.58 14.50 -9.59
N VAL A 32 21.23 14.04 -10.80
CA VAL A 32 22.18 13.40 -11.74
C VAL A 32 22.60 14.40 -12.81
N THR A 33 23.85 14.85 -12.74
CA THR A 33 24.44 15.73 -13.76
C THR A 33 25.05 14.87 -14.89
N ARG A 34 24.23 14.36 -15.82
CA ARG A 34 24.72 13.61 -17.00
C ARG A 34 24.09 14.09 -18.31
N THR A 35 24.75 13.76 -19.42
CA THR A 35 24.40 14.19 -20.78
C THR A 35 23.31 13.35 -21.44
N ASN A 36 23.19 12.06 -21.11
CA ASN A 36 22.14 11.20 -21.68
C ASN A 36 20.92 11.16 -20.76
N ASN A 37 19.99 12.10 -20.95
CA ASN A 37 18.73 12.13 -20.23
C ASN A 37 17.64 11.22 -20.84
N GLN A 38 17.89 10.66 -22.04
CA GLN A 38 16.91 9.84 -22.76
C GLN A 38 16.58 8.55 -21.99
N ILE A 39 17.59 7.93 -21.36
CA ILE A 39 17.42 6.69 -20.60
C ILE A 39 16.32 6.82 -19.54
N PHE A 40 16.27 7.93 -18.80
CA PHE A 40 15.26 8.15 -17.75
C PHE A 40 13.85 8.25 -18.33
N GLY A 41 13.68 8.92 -19.47
CA GLY A 41 12.39 8.99 -20.16
C GLY A 41 11.94 7.64 -20.71
N THR A 42 12.88 6.84 -21.24
CA THR A 42 12.57 5.47 -21.70
C THR A 42 12.22 4.54 -20.54
N LEU A 43 12.91 4.66 -19.40
CA LEU A 43 12.61 3.93 -18.18
C LEU A 43 11.22 4.28 -17.64
N GLU A 44 10.89 5.58 -17.53
CA GLU A 44 9.56 6.04 -17.08
C GLU A 44 8.46 5.44 -17.94
N LYS A 45 8.60 5.51 -19.27
CA LYS A 45 7.61 4.96 -20.21
C LYS A 45 7.52 3.44 -20.10
N ALA A 46 8.65 2.74 -20.05
CA ALA A 46 8.68 1.28 -19.96
C ALA A 46 8.01 0.78 -18.68
N LEU A 47 8.29 1.42 -17.53
CA LEU A 47 7.65 1.09 -16.26
C LEU A 47 6.16 1.44 -16.26
N SER A 48 5.78 2.59 -16.81
CA SER A 48 4.37 2.97 -16.94
C SER A 48 3.58 1.95 -17.77
N ASP A 49 4.16 1.49 -18.88
CA ASP A 49 3.55 0.44 -19.71
C ASP A 49 3.51 -0.90 -18.98
N PHE A 50 4.60 -1.31 -18.34
CA PHE A 50 4.69 -2.54 -17.57
C PHE A 50 3.64 -2.59 -16.44
N ILE A 51 3.49 -1.53 -15.65
CA ILE A 51 2.56 -1.54 -14.51
C ILE A 51 1.10 -1.53 -14.99
N ASN A 52 0.77 -0.67 -15.95
CA ASN A 52 -0.62 -0.42 -16.34
C ASN A 52 -1.18 -1.38 -17.40
N LYS A 53 -0.32 -2.14 -18.08
CA LYS A 53 -0.71 -3.14 -19.10
C LYS A 53 -0.53 -4.59 -18.62
N THR A 54 0.20 -4.83 -17.54
CA THR A 54 0.23 -6.14 -16.89
C THR A 54 -1.12 -6.43 -16.24
N ASN A 55 -1.61 -7.66 -16.41
CA ASN A 55 -2.77 -8.17 -15.70
C ASN A 55 -2.28 -8.83 -14.40
N TRP A 56 -2.40 -8.11 -13.27
CA TRP A 56 -1.85 -8.56 -11.98
C TRP A 56 -2.74 -9.61 -11.30
N THR A 57 -4.04 -9.60 -11.57
CA THR A 57 -5.04 -10.36 -10.81
C THR A 57 -5.75 -11.43 -11.63
N GLY A 58 -5.48 -11.49 -12.94
CA GLY A 58 -6.12 -12.39 -13.89
C GLY A 58 -7.54 -11.96 -14.29
N LYS A 59 -7.97 -10.75 -13.94
CA LYS A 59 -9.34 -10.26 -14.12
C LYS A 59 -9.40 -9.00 -14.96
N GLU A 60 -10.49 -8.85 -15.70
CA GLU A 60 -10.74 -7.62 -16.47
C GLU A 60 -11.50 -6.61 -15.61
N TYR A 61 -11.02 -5.36 -15.62
CA TYR A 61 -11.61 -4.24 -14.89
C TYR A 61 -11.85 -3.05 -15.78
N LYS A 62 -12.93 -2.32 -15.47
CA LYS A 62 -13.21 -1.04 -16.10
C LYS A 62 -12.25 0.02 -15.55
N PRO A 63 -11.93 1.08 -16.31
CA PRO A 63 -10.99 2.10 -15.87
C PRO A 63 -11.30 2.74 -14.51
N TYR A 64 -12.59 2.91 -14.18
CA TYR A 64 -13.02 3.49 -12.90
C TYR A 64 -12.93 2.52 -11.70
N GLU A 65 -12.69 1.23 -11.96
CA GLU A 65 -12.52 0.18 -10.94
C GLU A 65 -11.03 -0.04 -10.63
N ARG A 66 -10.13 0.75 -11.23
CA ARG A 66 -8.69 0.63 -11.02
C ARG A 66 -8.22 1.44 -9.82
N ILE A 67 -7.22 0.92 -9.11
CA ILE A 67 -6.61 1.58 -7.96
C ILE A 67 -5.74 2.72 -8.47
N ASN A 68 -5.99 3.94 -7.99
CA ASN A 68 -5.15 5.08 -8.30
C ASN A 68 -3.87 5.04 -7.45
N CYS A 69 -2.72 4.95 -8.10
CA CYS A 69 -1.43 4.92 -7.42
C CYS A 69 -0.36 5.73 -8.14
N SER A 70 0.75 5.97 -7.44
CA SER A 70 1.90 6.70 -7.95
C SER A 70 3.18 6.06 -7.48
N MET A 71 4.15 5.96 -8.38
CA MET A 71 5.50 5.48 -8.12
C MET A 71 6.52 6.51 -8.60
N VAL A 72 7.19 7.18 -7.67
CA VAL A 72 8.20 8.19 -7.97
C VAL A 72 9.57 7.64 -7.62
N ILE A 73 10.39 7.43 -8.65
CA ILE A 73 11.78 6.99 -8.54
C ILE A 73 12.66 8.23 -8.46
N ASN A 74 13.41 8.39 -7.38
CA ASN A 74 14.36 9.48 -7.21
C ASN A 74 15.78 8.92 -7.41
N VAL A 75 16.36 9.15 -8.58
CA VAL A 75 17.69 8.67 -8.95
C VAL A 75 18.74 9.54 -8.27
N THR A 76 19.55 8.91 -7.41
CA THR A 76 20.64 9.57 -6.69
C THR A 76 21.97 9.40 -7.43
N SER A 77 22.19 8.24 -8.06
CA SER A 77 23.32 8.01 -8.95
C SER A 77 22.98 7.05 -10.07
N TYR A 78 23.62 7.25 -11.21
CA TYR A 78 23.51 6.39 -12.38
C TYR A 78 24.90 6.21 -12.99
N ASP A 79 25.26 4.97 -13.33
CA ASP A 79 26.48 4.64 -14.05
C ASP A 79 26.28 3.49 -15.05
N VAL A 80 26.39 3.82 -16.34
CA VAL A 80 26.20 2.93 -17.51
C VAL A 80 24.80 2.32 -17.60
N ASP A 81 24.51 1.32 -16.78
CA ASP A 81 23.24 0.61 -16.70
C ASP A 81 22.78 0.43 -15.25
N LYS A 82 23.60 0.83 -14.27
CA LYS A 82 23.32 0.68 -12.83
C LYS A 82 22.73 1.96 -12.27
N PHE A 83 21.61 1.81 -11.58
CA PHE A 83 20.89 2.87 -10.92
C PHE A 83 20.92 2.65 -9.41
N THR A 84 21.16 3.72 -8.67
CA THR A 84 20.89 3.81 -7.23
C THR A 84 19.87 4.92 -7.04
N SER A 85 18.82 4.60 -6.31
CA SER A 85 17.65 5.46 -6.17
C SER A 85 16.87 5.14 -4.90
N THR A 86 15.87 5.97 -4.62
CA THR A 86 14.78 5.63 -3.71
C THR A 86 13.47 5.57 -4.49
N LEU A 87 12.50 4.84 -3.96
CA LEU A 87 11.18 4.69 -4.57
C LEU A 87 10.09 5.12 -3.59
N GLN A 88 9.38 6.20 -3.93
CA GLN A 88 8.19 6.63 -3.22
C GLN A 88 6.97 5.97 -3.85
N VAL A 89 6.22 5.21 -3.05
CA VAL A 89 5.01 4.49 -3.47
C VAL A 89 3.81 5.04 -2.73
N GLN A 90 2.76 5.38 -3.47
CA GLN A 90 1.52 5.90 -2.92
C GLN A 90 0.32 5.25 -3.60
N SER A 91 -0.75 5.00 -2.85
CA SER A 91 -2.04 4.60 -3.40
C SER A 91 -3.19 5.29 -2.69
N SER A 92 -4.31 5.39 -3.40
CA SER A 92 -5.53 6.01 -2.91
C SER A 92 -6.76 5.30 -3.48
N ARG A 93 -7.85 5.35 -2.73
CA ARG A 93 -9.15 4.82 -3.13
C ARG A 93 -10.22 5.88 -3.05
N ALA A 94 -11.23 5.81 -3.91
CA ALA A 94 -12.41 6.64 -3.77
C ALA A 94 -13.25 6.16 -2.58
N VAL A 95 -13.77 7.10 -1.78
CA VAL A 95 -14.74 6.77 -0.72
C VAL A 95 -16.12 6.57 -1.35
N TYR A 96 -16.86 5.56 -0.85
CA TYR A 96 -18.16 5.22 -1.40
C TYR A 96 -19.11 6.42 -1.41
N ASN A 97 -19.77 6.63 -2.56
CA ASN A 97 -20.73 7.72 -2.77
C ASN A 97 -20.17 9.12 -2.43
N SER A 98 -18.88 9.33 -2.69
CA SER A 98 -18.17 10.59 -2.44
C SER A 98 -17.17 10.90 -3.55
N THR A 99 -16.84 12.18 -3.72
CA THR A 99 -15.73 12.62 -4.58
C THR A 99 -14.39 12.60 -3.86
N TYR A 100 -14.39 12.25 -2.56
CA TYR A 100 -13.19 12.22 -1.74
C TYR A 100 -12.32 11.00 -2.05
N SER A 101 -11.03 11.23 -2.23
CA SER A 101 -10.01 10.20 -2.42
C SER A 101 -9.20 10.03 -1.14
N SER A 102 -9.29 8.86 -0.54
CA SER A 102 -8.61 8.53 0.71
C SER A 102 -7.24 7.92 0.42
N PRO A 103 -6.14 8.44 0.98
CA PRO A 103 -4.82 7.82 0.87
C PRO A 103 -4.80 6.48 1.63
N VAL A 104 -4.34 5.41 1.00
CA VAL A 104 -4.36 4.05 1.57
C VAL A 104 -2.95 3.59 1.95
N PHE A 105 -1.98 3.82 1.06
CA PHE A 105 -0.59 3.43 1.27
C PHE A 105 0.33 4.59 0.92
N ASN A 106 1.36 4.80 1.72
CA ASN A 106 2.38 5.84 1.51
C ASN A 106 3.70 5.37 2.11
N TYR A 107 4.67 4.99 1.27
CA TYR A 107 5.94 4.45 1.73
C TYR A 107 7.12 4.89 0.85
N ASN A 108 8.23 5.25 1.48
CA ASN A 108 9.48 5.57 0.80
C ASN A 108 10.49 4.43 1.00
N ASP A 109 10.70 3.65 -0.04
CA ASP A 109 11.73 2.62 -0.10
C ASP A 109 13.10 3.25 -0.38
N LYS A 110 13.98 3.19 0.61
CA LYS A 110 15.34 3.75 0.50
C LYS A 110 16.32 2.80 -0.18
N ASP A 111 15.97 1.53 -0.33
CA ASP A 111 16.85 0.47 -0.83
C ASP A 111 16.42 0.04 -2.25
N PHE A 112 16.48 0.99 -3.20
CA PHE A 112 16.10 0.74 -4.59
C PHE A 112 17.28 0.95 -5.55
N SER A 113 18.07 -0.10 -5.75
CA SER A 113 19.13 -0.15 -6.75
C SER A 113 18.82 -1.23 -7.79
N PHE A 114 19.06 -0.96 -9.06
CA PHE A 114 18.71 -1.89 -10.14
C PHE A 114 19.56 -1.65 -11.38
N THR A 115 19.49 -2.58 -12.33
CA THR A 115 20.05 -2.41 -13.67
C THR A 115 18.95 -2.16 -14.71
N TYR A 116 19.19 -1.24 -15.64
CA TYR A 116 18.29 -0.99 -16.75
C TYR A 116 19.06 -0.64 -18.04
N THR A 117 18.72 -1.33 -19.12
CA THR A 117 19.17 -1.00 -20.48
C THR A 117 18.02 -0.40 -21.27
N GLU A 118 18.29 0.66 -22.05
CA GLU A 118 17.29 1.32 -22.88
C GLU A 118 16.59 0.32 -23.80
N PHE A 119 15.27 0.47 -23.92
CA PHE A 119 14.40 -0.36 -24.77
C PHE A 119 14.38 -1.85 -24.43
N GLN A 120 14.93 -2.28 -23.29
CA GLN A 120 14.78 -3.67 -22.87
C GLN A 120 13.30 -4.02 -22.66
N ASN A 121 12.93 -5.24 -23.03
CA ASN A 121 11.58 -5.72 -22.81
C ASN A 121 11.41 -6.12 -21.33
N LEU A 122 10.38 -5.57 -20.68
CA LEU A 122 10.08 -5.82 -19.27
C LEU A 122 9.07 -6.97 -19.15
N ILE A 123 9.59 -8.20 -19.02
CA ILE A 123 8.79 -9.41 -18.79
C ILE A 123 8.99 -9.87 -17.35
N PHE A 124 7.90 -10.00 -16.61
CA PHE A 124 7.93 -10.43 -15.22
C PHE A 124 7.42 -11.86 -15.06
N ASN A 125 8.11 -12.64 -14.23
CA ASN A 125 7.69 -13.94 -13.76
C ASN A 125 7.85 -13.98 -12.23
N PRO A 126 6.77 -14.20 -11.45
CA PRO A 126 6.86 -14.22 -9.99
C PRO A 126 7.72 -15.36 -9.43
N ALA A 127 7.89 -16.45 -10.19
CA ALA A 127 8.63 -17.64 -9.76
C ALA A 127 10.14 -17.54 -10.01
N ASN A 128 10.61 -16.54 -10.74
CA ASN A 128 12.03 -16.40 -11.11
C ASN A 128 12.55 -14.99 -10.78
N PHE A 129 13.79 -14.92 -10.32
CA PHE A 129 14.46 -13.64 -10.16
C PHE A 129 15.23 -13.27 -11.43
N ASP A 130 14.62 -12.43 -12.26
CA ASP A 130 15.24 -11.95 -13.51
C ASP A 130 15.89 -10.57 -13.35
N SER A 131 15.23 -9.65 -12.64
CA SER A 131 15.70 -8.27 -12.46
C SER A 131 15.16 -7.65 -11.19
N ASN A 132 16.02 -6.98 -10.44
CA ASN A 132 15.60 -6.28 -9.23
C ASN A 132 14.62 -5.13 -9.52
N LEU A 133 14.75 -4.48 -10.68
CA LEU A 133 13.80 -3.45 -11.12
C LEU A 133 12.38 -4.05 -11.17
N LEU A 134 12.24 -5.18 -11.86
CA LEU A 134 10.95 -5.84 -12.03
C LEU A 134 10.42 -6.40 -10.72
N SER A 135 11.26 -7.07 -9.93
CA SER A 135 10.86 -7.63 -8.64
C SER A 135 10.37 -6.56 -7.67
N VAL A 136 11.06 -5.42 -7.55
CA VAL A 136 10.64 -4.34 -6.65
C VAL A 136 9.31 -3.73 -7.11
N ILE A 137 9.18 -3.42 -8.40
CA ILE A 137 7.95 -2.81 -8.94
C ILE A 137 6.77 -3.78 -8.80
N ALA A 138 6.95 -5.04 -9.18
CA ALA A 138 5.92 -6.08 -9.04
C ALA A 138 5.52 -6.30 -7.57
N TYR A 139 6.50 -6.34 -6.65
CA TYR A 139 6.23 -6.41 -5.22
C TYR A 139 5.29 -5.28 -4.78
N TYR A 140 5.59 -4.02 -5.13
CA TYR A 140 4.74 -2.90 -4.75
C TYR A 140 3.37 -2.89 -5.44
N CYS A 141 3.26 -3.40 -6.67
CA CYS A 141 1.96 -3.62 -7.30
C CYS A 141 1.10 -4.56 -6.45
N TYR A 142 1.63 -5.72 -6.06
CA TYR A 142 0.90 -6.68 -5.21
C TYR A 142 0.65 -6.16 -3.80
N MET A 143 1.57 -5.38 -3.21
CA MET A 143 1.33 -4.72 -1.93
C MET A 143 0.17 -3.72 -2.01
N ILE A 144 0.11 -2.90 -3.06
CA ILE A 144 -0.98 -1.93 -3.27
C ILE A 144 -2.31 -2.68 -3.42
N ILE A 145 -2.37 -3.70 -4.27
CA ILE A 145 -3.59 -4.48 -4.51
C ILE A 145 -4.05 -5.18 -3.23
N GLY A 146 -3.12 -5.78 -2.48
CA GLY A 146 -3.45 -6.48 -1.25
C GLY A 146 -3.98 -5.52 -0.17
N ILE A 147 -3.31 -4.40 0.05
CA ILE A 147 -3.73 -3.42 1.06
C ILE A 147 -5.07 -2.78 0.66
N ASP A 148 -5.28 -2.48 -0.62
CA ASP A 148 -6.56 -1.96 -1.11
C ASP A 148 -7.69 -2.96 -0.91
N ALA A 149 -7.49 -4.24 -1.26
CA ALA A 149 -8.49 -5.28 -1.06
C ALA A 149 -8.87 -5.46 0.42
N ASP A 150 -7.92 -5.31 1.35
CA ASP A 150 -8.19 -5.32 2.80
C ASP A 150 -9.09 -4.16 3.26
N THR A 151 -9.15 -3.06 2.51
CA THR A 151 -10.08 -1.95 2.82
C THR A 151 -11.54 -2.28 2.48
N PHE A 152 -11.78 -3.26 1.59
CA PHE A 152 -13.12 -3.67 1.16
C PHE A 152 -13.60 -4.96 1.81
N ALA A 153 -12.68 -5.84 2.21
CA ALA A 153 -13.01 -7.10 2.86
C ALA A 153 -11.92 -7.47 3.86
N LEU A 154 -12.32 -7.95 5.04
CA LEU A 154 -11.36 -8.45 6.03
C LEU A 154 -10.52 -9.57 5.42
N ASN A 155 -9.20 -9.36 5.39
CA ASN A 155 -8.22 -10.24 4.76
C ASN A 155 -8.39 -10.46 3.24
N GLY A 156 -9.05 -9.53 2.54
CA GLY A 156 -9.27 -9.60 1.09
C GLY A 156 -7.98 -9.64 0.27
N GLY A 157 -6.88 -9.05 0.77
CA GLY A 157 -5.60 -8.97 0.08
C GLY A 157 -4.70 -10.20 0.15
N THR A 158 -5.14 -11.28 0.80
CA THR A 158 -4.26 -12.41 1.16
C THR A 158 -3.56 -13.02 -0.05
N SER A 159 -4.28 -13.26 -1.15
CA SER A 159 -3.67 -13.83 -2.37
C SER A 159 -2.59 -12.93 -2.98
N SER A 160 -2.77 -11.60 -2.94
CA SER A 160 -1.76 -10.67 -3.43
C SER A 160 -0.51 -10.65 -2.53
N PHE A 161 -0.69 -10.74 -1.21
CA PHE A 161 0.43 -10.85 -0.27
C PHE A 161 1.19 -12.16 -0.43
N GLU A 162 0.51 -13.27 -0.72
CA GLU A 162 1.14 -14.56 -1.04
C GLU A 162 2.03 -14.45 -2.30
N THR A 163 1.55 -13.81 -3.38
CA THR A 163 2.40 -13.55 -4.54
C THR A 163 3.58 -12.61 -4.22
N ALA A 164 3.36 -11.57 -3.40
CA ALA A 164 4.45 -10.72 -2.93
C ALA A 164 5.49 -11.51 -2.10
N GLN A 165 5.05 -12.57 -1.39
CA GLN A 165 5.90 -13.46 -0.60
C GLN A 165 6.76 -14.34 -1.50
N GLU A 166 6.21 -14.84 -2.61
CA GLU A 166 6.96 -15.55 -3.66
C GLU A 166 8.05 -14.65 -4.25
N ILE A 167 7.71 -13.41 -4.64
CA ILE A 167 8.66 -12.42 -5.16
C ILE A 167 9.78 -12.17 -4.15
N THR A 168 9.42 -11.97 -2.88
CA THR A 168 10.40 -11.73 -1.81
C THR A 168 11.34 -12.92 -1.65
N SER A 169 10.82 -14.16 -1.71
CA SER A 169 11.60 -15.39 -1.60
C SER A 169 12.63 -15.52 -2.72
N VAL A 170 12.22 -15.33 -3.97
CA VAL A 170 13.14 -15.46 -5.12
C VAL A 170 14.14 -14.31 -5.18
N ALA A 171 13.74 -13.09 -4.80
CA ALA A 171 14.58 -11.89 -4.86
C ALA A 171 15.73 -11.86 -3.85
N GLN A 172 15.66 -12.67 -2.78
CA GLN A 172 16.78 -12.83 -1.85
C GLN A 172 18.05 -13.36 -2.55
N ASN A 173 17.90 -14.19 -3.60
CA ASN A 173 19.04 -14.71 -4.37
C ASN A 173 19.75 -13.61 -5.19
N GLY A 174 19.10 -12.47 -5.42
CA GLY A 174 19.64 -11.37 -6.21
C GLY A 174 20.72 -10.55 -5.52
N GLY A 175 20.90 -10.70 -4.20
CA GLY A 175 21.91 -9.96 -3.43
C GLY A 175 21.64 -8.46 -3.27
N TYR A 176 20.46 -7.97 -3.65
CA TYR A 176 20.05 -6.58 -3.45
C TYR A 176 19.49 -6.37 -2.04
N LYS A 177 19.79 -5.21 -1.44
CA LYS A 177 19.23 -4.82 -0.13
C LYS A 177 17.72 -4.69 -0.17
N GLY A 178 17.09 -5.00 0.96
CA GLY A 178 15.67 -4.79 1.22
C GLY A 178 14.83 -6.06 1.13
N TRP A 179 15.41 -7.16 0.63
CA TRP A 179 14.76 -8.47 0.50
C TRP A 179 15.05 -9.43 1.65
N SER A 180 16.03 -9.12 2.49
CA SER A 180 16.44 -9.98 3.60
C SER A 180 16.07 -9.39 4.96
N GLN A 181 15.95 -10.24 5.97
CA GLN A 181 15.69 -9.84 7.34
C GLN A 181 16.82 -8.98 7.93
N GLY A 182 18.07 -9.20 7.48
CA GLY A 182 19.28 -8.61 8.06
C GLY A 182 19.62 -7.20 7.53
N ASP A 183 18.96 -6.72 6.48
CA ASP A 183 19.32 -5.43 5.85
C ASP A 183 18.96 -4.22 6.71
N SER A 184 17.70 -4.15 7.15
CA SER A 184 17.19 -3.08 8.00
C SER A 184 15.90 -3.54 8.70
N ASN A 185 15.47 -2.84 9.75
CA ASN A 185 14.20 -3.13 10.43
C ASN A 185 12.97 -2.55 9.69
N GLN A 186 13.17 -1.81 8.60
CA GLN A 186 12.12 -1.16 7.80
C GLN A 186 12.46 -1.37 6.32
N ASN A 187 12.07 -2.52 5.80
CA ASN A 187 12.30 -2.92 4.41
C ASN A 187 11.13 -3.76 3.87
N ARG A 188 11.22 -4.15 2.60
CA ARG A 188 10.18 -4.93 1.89
C ARG A 188 9.93 -6.28 2.59
N PHE A 189 10.98 -6.95 3.05
CA PHE A 189 10.85 -8.20 3.80
C PHE A 189 10.01 -8.04 5.07
N HIS A 190 10.38 -7.11 5.96
CA HIS A 190 9.66 -6.88 7.22
C HIS A 190 8.26 -6.34 6.99
N LEU A 191 8.05 -5.47 5.99
CA LEU A 191 6.72 -4.95 5.66
C LEU A 191 5.73 -6.07 5.37
N LEU A 192 6.11 -6.98 4.46
CA LEU A 192 5.27 -8.09 4.07
C LEU A 192 5.10 -9.10 5.21
N ASN A 193 6.21 -9.46 5.88
CA ASN A 193 6.18 -10.43 6.97
C ASN A 193 5.27 -9.95 8.13
N ASP A 194 5.38 -8.68 8.51
CA ASP A 194 4.52 -8.10 9.55
C ASP A 194 3.05 -8.11 9.09
N ILE A 195 2.73 -7.76 7.83
CA ILE A 195 1.34 -7.78 7.31
C ILE A 195 0.72 -9.17 7.36
N MET A 196 1.49 -10.20 7.01
CA MET A 196 1.01 -11.59 7.00
C MET A 196 1.04 -12.26 8.39
N SER A 197 1.71 -11.66 9.36
CA SER A 197 1.86 -12.24 10.70
C SER A 197 0.58 -12.13 11.51
N ASN A 198 0.21 -13.23 12.17
CA ASN A 198 -0.94 -13.25 13.08
C ASN A 198 -0.78 -12.26 14.26
N THR A 199 0.47 -11.98 14.65
CA THR A 199 0.81 -10.98 15.68
C THR A 199 0.28 -9.59 15.34
N PHE A 200 0.20 -9.25 14.06
CA PHE A 200 -0.29 -7.97 13.58
C PHE A 200 -1.61 -8.07 12.79
N SER A 201 -2.37 -9.14 12.97
CA SER A 201 -3.71 -9.33 12.36
C SER A 201 -4.64 -8.13 12.57
N VAL A 202 -4.50 -7.44 13.71
CA VAL A 202 -5.21 -6.20 14.06
C VAL A 202 -5.01 -5.09 13.02
N PHE A 203 -3.87 -5.03 12.34
CA PHE A 203 -3.62 -4.03 11.30
C PHE A 203 -4.61 -4.16 10.13
N ARG A 204 -4.80 -5.38 9.62
CA ARG A 204 -5.72 -5.65 8.50
C ARG A 204 -7.16 -5.42 8.91
N GLU A 205 -7.52 -5.77 10.15
CA GLU A 205 -8.83 -5.45 10.72
C GLU A 205 -9.05 -3.93 10.82
N ALA A 206 -8.05 -3.18 11.28
CA ALA A 206 -8.13 -1.72 11.37
C ALA A 206 -8.30 -1.08 9.99
N MET A 207 -7.60 -1.59 8.96
CA MET A 207 -7.76 -1.13 7.58
C MET A 207 -9.20 -1.33 7.10
N PHE A 208 -9.78 -2.51 7.32
CA PHE A 208 -11.17 -2.80 6.98
C PHE A 208 -12.16 -1.88 7.72
N GLN A 209 -12.04 -1.77 9.05
CA GLN A 209 -12.97 -0.99 9.87
C GLN A 209 -12.87 0.51 9.58
N TYR A 210 -11.67 1.04 9.38
CA TYR A 210 -11.46 2.45 9.11
C TYR A 210 -12.12 2.88 7.78
N HIS A 211 -11.97 2.06 6.74
CA HIS A 211 -12.45 2.40 5.40
C HIS A 211 -13.92 2.02 5.19
N LEU A 212 -14.26 0.74 5.25
CA LEU A 212 -15.61 0.27 4.92
C LEU A 212 -16.62 0.64 6.00
N SER A 213 -16.29 0.39 7.27
CA SER A 213 -17.23 0.69 8.36
C SER A 213 -17.24 2.18 8.69
N GLY A 214 -16.12 2.87 8.52
CA GLY A 214 -15.94 4.29 8.81
C GLY A 214 -16.23 5.18 7.60
N LEU A 215 -15.21 5.43 6.78
CA LEU A 215 -15.25 6.39 5.66
C LEU A 215 -16.46 6.18 4.74
N ASP A 216 -16.74 4.95 4.32
CA ASP A 216 -17.81 4.66 3.36
C ASP A 216 -19.22 4.86 3.92
N THR A 217 -19.35 5.01 5.25
CA THR A 217 -20.64 5.32 5.90
C THR A 217 -20.82 6.79 6.23
N MET A 218 -19.80 7.63 5.98
CA MET A 218 -19.85 9.06 6.32
C MET A 218 -20.95 9.82 5.60
N ASN A 219 -21.29 9.44 4.37
CA ASN A 219 -22.33 10.14 3.61
C ASN A 219 -23.72 10.00 4.26
N ALA A 220 -23.95 8.90 4.99
CA ALA A 220 -25.22 8.56 5.62
C ALA A 220 -25.27 8.96 7.10
N ASP A 221 -24.19 8.69 7.85
CA ASP A 221 -24.08 9.02 9.27
C ASP A 221 -22.65 9.43 9.63
N ILE A 222 -22.37 10.73 9.57
CA ILE A 222 -21.05 11.28 9.89
C ILE A 222 -20.67 10.98 11.35
N LYS A 223 -21.60 11.09 12.30
CA LYS A 223 -21.30 10.92 13.73
C LYS A 223 -20.94 9.47 14.04
N GLY A 224 -21.74 8.52 13.55
CA GLY A 224 -21.46 7.09 13.68
C GLY A 224 -20.18 6.67 12.95
N ALA A 225 -19.93 7.21 11.76
CA ALA A 225 -18.69 6.96 11.01
C ALA A 225 -17.45 7.41 11.78
N LYS A 226 -17.46 8.61 12.38
CA LYS A 226 -16.36 9.11 13.23
C LYS A 226 -16.11 8.20 14.44
N SER A 227 -17.17 7.72 15.09
CA SER A 227 -17.03 6.76 16.20
C SER A 227 -16.37 5.46 15.76
N LYS A 228 -16.72 4.92 14.59
CA LYS A 228 -16.10 3.70 14.06
C LYS A 228 -14.64 3.90 13.65
N ILE A 229 -14.31 5.05 13.05
CA ILE A 229 -12.93 5.43 12.74
C ILE A 229 -12.10 5.53 14.02
N LYS A 230 -12.64 6.18 15.05
CA LYS A 230 -11.99 6.26 16.36
C LYS A 230 -11.73 4.87 16.94
N SER A 231 -12.69 3.95 16.88
CA SER A 231 -12.49 2.55 17.32
C SER A 231 -11.43 1.81 16.49
N ALA A 232 -11.35 2.06 15.17
CA ALA A 232 -10.28 1.50 14.35
C ALA A 232 -8.90 2.01 14.77
N ILE A 233 -8.77 3.31 15.08
CA ILE A 233 -7.53 3.91 15.59
C ILE A 233 -7.17 3.37 16.99
N GLU A 234 -8.16 3.16 17.86
CA GLU A 234 -7.96 2.55 19.18
C GLU A 234 -7.35 1.15 19.11
N SER A 235 -7.65 0.37 18.06
CA SER A 235 -7.08 -0.97 17.87
C SER A 235 -5.55 -0.97 17.78
N PHE A 236 -4.93 0.12 17.29
CA PHE A 236 -3.46 0.27 17.23
C PHE A 236 -2.81 0.32 18.62
N SER A 237 -3.58 0.59 19.68
CA SER A 237 -3.13 0.42 21.07
C SER A 237 -2.64 -1.00 21.34
N LYS A 238 -3.34 -2.00 20.79
CA LYS A 238 -3.00 -3.42 20.96
C LYS A 238 -1.68 -3.70 20.28
N ILE A 239 -1.50 -3.22 19.04
CA ILE A 239 -0.23 -3.35 18.31
C ILE A 239 0.91 -2.69 19.10
N ASN A 240 0.72 -1.46 19.57
CA ASN A 240 1.73 -0.71 20.32
C ASN A 240 2.09 -1.39 21.66
N SER A 241 1.14 -2.10 22.29
CA SER A 241 1.40 -2.86 23.52
C SER A 241 2.24 -4.12 23.30
N ILE A 242 2.13 -4.73 22.10
CA ILE A 242 2.91 -5.91 21.71
C ILE A 242 4.29 -5.49 21.21
N ARG A 243 4.33 -4.49 20.31
CA ARG A 243 5.55 -3.96 19.71
C ARG A 243 5.45 -2.44 19.60
N PRO A 244 6.03 -1.70 20.56
CA PRO A 244 6.13 -0.25 20.45
C PRO A 244 6.84 0.17 19.16
N ASN A 245 6.36 1.24 18.52
CA ASN A 245 6.88 1.72 17.22
C ASN A 245 6.86 0.64 16.11
N ALA A 246 5.86 -0.24 16.11
CA ALA A 246 5.68 -1.23 15.05
C ALA A 246 5.67 -0.58 13.67
N PHE A 247 6.33 -1.23 12.70
CA PHE A 247 6.47 -0.69 11.35
C PHE A 247 5.10 -0.46 10.68
N LEU A 248 4.15 -1.37 10.86
CA LEU A 248 2.79 -1.21 10.31
C LEU A 248 2.00 -0.05 10.91
N SER A 249 2.27 0.30 12.18
CA SER A 249 1.66 1.51 12.77
C SER A 249 2.15 2.75 12.01
N ARG A 250 3.45 2.81 11.71
CA ARG A 250 4.02 3.89 10.91
C ARG A 250 3.40 3.93 9.50
N ILE A 251 3.30 2.80 8.82
CA ILE A 251 2.68 2.71 7.48
C ILE A 251 1.26 3.29 7.49
N PHE A 252 0.46 2.93 8.50
CA PHE A 252 -0.90 3.46 8.64
C PHE A 252 -0.89 4.98 8.84
N PHE A 253 -0.15 5.50 9.82
CA PHE A 253 -0.21 6.92 10.18
C PHE A 253 0.49 7.83 9.16
N ASP A 254 1.50 7.34 8.44
CA ASP A 254 2.15 8.08 7.34
C ASP A 254 1.18 8.29 6.15
N ALA A 255 0.18 7.41 5.98
CA ALA A 255 -0.90 7.59 5.01
C ALA A 255 -2.10 8.38 5.59
N LYS A 256 -2.44 8.18 6.86
CA LYS A 256 -3.73 8.61 7.43
C LYS A 256 -3.70 9.87 8.28
N SER A 257 -2.54 10.35 8.70
CA SER A 257 -2.47 11.42 9.70
C SER A 257 -3.23 12.70 9.33
N ASP A 258 -3.08 13.19 8.11
CA ASP A 258 -3.77 14.41 7.65
C ASP A 258 -5.29 14.20 7.49
N GLU A 259 -5.69 13.00 7.07
CA GLU A 259 -7.10 12.62 6.97
C GLU A 259 -7.76 12.52 8.35
N ILE A 260 -7.08 11.93 9.33
CA ILE A 260 -7.56 11.87 10.73
C ILE A 260 -7.76 13.29 11.28
N VAL A 261 -6.78 14.18 11.11
CA VAL A 261 -6.93 15.58 11.55
C VAL A 261 -8.15 16.24 10.88
N SER A 262 -8.29 16.07 9.56
CA SER A 262 -9.40 16.66 8.81
C SER A 262 -10.76 16.14 9.25
N ILE A 263 -10.88 14.83 9.48
CA ILE A 263 -12.12 14.19 9.93
C ILE A 263 -12.55 14.68 11.31
N PHE A 264 -11.61 14.72 12.26
CA PHE A 264 -11.95 15.03 13.65
C PHE A 264 -12.02 16.53 13.94
N SER A 265 -11.40 17.38 13.11
CA SER A 265 -11.58 18.85 13.18
C SER A 265 -12.84 19.33 12.46
N GLY A 266 -13.40 18.51 11.55
CA GLY A 266 -14.68 18.79 10.90
C GLY A 266 -15.88 18.54 11.82
N GLY A 267 -17.05 19.09 11.50
CA GLY A 267 -18.29 18.76 12.21
C GLY A 267 -18.92 17.42 11.75
N PRO A 268 -19.92 16.88 12.48
CA PRO A 268 -20.29 17.22 13.85
C PRO A 268 -19.25 16.68 14.85
N ASN A 269 -19.18 17.31 16.03
CA ASN A 269 -18.21 16.95 17.05
C ASN A 269 -18.63 15.70 17.82
N ILE A 270 -17.65 14.89 18.20
CA ILE A 270 -17.78 13.77 19.15
C ILE A 270 -16.73 13.95 20.26
N PRO A 271 -16.84 13.27 21.42
CA PRO A 271 -15.76 13.28 22.40
C PRO A 271 -14.45 12.72 21.82
N ILE A 272 -13.37 13.52 21.87
CA ILE A 272 -12.07 13.25 21.24
C ILE A 272 -10.90 13.13 22.23
N ASP A 273 -11.07 13.42 23.53
CA ASP A 273 -9.95 13.47 24.49
C ASP A 273 -9.17 12.15 24.58
N ASP A 274 -9.90 11.03 24.59
CA ASP A 274 -9.38 9.67 24.55
C ASP A 274 -8.73 9.34 23.20
N LEU A 275 -9.30 9.81 22.09
CA LEU A 275 -8.70 9.67 20.75
C LEU A 275 -7.34 10.38 20.70
N VAL A 276 -7.27 11.65 21.10
CA VAL A 276 -6.03 12.45 21.07
C VAL A 276 -4.99 11.85 22.00
N THR A 277 -5.40 11.39 23.20
CA THR A 277 -4.51 10.66 24.13
C THR A 277 -3.96 9.40 23.47
N ASN A 278 -4.81 8.64 22.79
CA ASN A 278 -4.39 7.41 22.12
C ASN A 278 -3.45 7.69 20.94
N LEU A 279 -3.76 8.67 20.09
CA LEU A 279 -2.94 9.08 18.95
C LEU A 279 -1.52 9.49 19.38
N ASN A 280 -1.40 10.26 20.45
CA ASN A 280 -0.09 10.63 21.01
C ASN A 280 0.71 9.43 21.55
N ARG A 281 0.03 8.36 21.98
CA ARG A 281 0.68 7.13 22.45
C ARG A 281 1.13 6.22 21.31
N VAL A 282 0.29 6.06 20.27
CA VAL A 282 0.55 5.08 19.18
C VAL A 282 1.27 5.70 17.97
N SER A 283 1.23 7.03 17.83
CA SER A 283 1.86 7.79 16.75
C SER A 283 2.46 9.10 17.27
N PRO A 284 3.44 9.04 18.21
CA PRO A 284 4.00 10.22 18.84
C PRO A 284 4.72 11.15 17.85
N LEU A 285 5.24 10.63 16.74
CA LEU A 285 5.90 11.44 15.71
C LEU A 285 4.95 12.43 15.00
N ASN A 286 3.65 12.20 15.08
CA ASN A 286 2.61 13.06 14.53
C ASN A 286 1.95 13.96 15.60
N ALA A 287 2.53 14.09 16.80
CA ALA A 287 1.96 14.86 17.91
C ALA A 287 1.58 16.31 17.54
N ALA A 288 2.40 16.97 16.70
CA ALA A 288 2.09 18.31 16.20
C ALA A 288 0.75 18.33 15.44
N LYS A 289 0.50 17.34 14.56
CA LYS A 289 -0.75 17.20 13.83
C LYS A 289 -1.92 16.92 14.78
N TRP A 290 -1.73 16.08 15.79
CA TRP A 290 -2.79 15.74 16.75
C TRP A 290 -3.26 16.94 17.57
N SER A 291 -2.38 17.93 17.79
CA SER A 291 -2.75 19.17 18.47
C SER A 291 -3.67 20.09 17.66
N GLU A 292 -3.82 19.83 16.36
CA GLU A 292 -4.68 20.61 15.47
C GLU A 292 -6.14 20.13 15.48
N ILE A 293 -6.43 18.98 16.10
CA ILE A 293 -7.79 18.43 16.23
C ILE A 293 -8.61 19.33 17.18
N ARG A 294 -9.84 19.72 16.75
CA ARG A 294 -10.72 20.67 17.45
C ARG A 294 -12.11 20.12 17.74
#